data_AF-A0A7J3JEG3-F1
#
_entry.id   AF-A0A7J3JEG3-F1
#
_cell.length_a   1.000
_cell.length_b   1.000
_cell.length_c   1.000
_cell.angle_alpha   90.00
_cell.angle_beta   90.00
_cell.angle_gamma   90.00
#
_symmetry.space_group_name_H-M   'P 1'
#
loop_
_entity.id
_entity.type
_entity.pdbx_description
1 polymer ?
#
loop_
_entity_poly.entity_id
_entity_poly.type
_entity_poly.pdbx_seq_one_letter_code
_entity_poly.pdbx_strand_id
1 'polypeptide(L)'
;MPHNELRKDYLLNRWVVIATERSRRPTDLAKPRPENPKTANCPLCVGNEHMTPPAVLLIQKVNGKIKRSQDPQSGARPQNWLVRTIPNLYPAFTQPASSQNLEQVFSAENLGCAVGYHEVVVESPNHDEDPADAELAQLELVIGAYIYRYRELTGKPYVKYVSIFRNYGLEAGASLSHAHSQIIATPIVPPTVQAELDSSKTYQLKHGRCAFCDIIERESKGPRLILENRDFVVFAPYASINPMEFWIAPKKHAANFANLTKAKQASLAKTLKASLSALKTVVNDPPYNYGFHLSHNPLDSDSYHWHLEVYPKLATWAGFEKNTGIYINTVPPEKAAESLKKALQGN
;
A
#
# COMPACT_ATOMS: atom_id res chain seq x y z
N MET A 1 -13.84 -7.94 30.92
CA MET A 1 -13.45 -9.34 31.21
C MET A 1 -12.00 -9.33 31.69
N PRO A 2 -11.56 -10.17 32.63
CA PRO A 2 -10.24 -10.06 33.26
C PRO A 2 -9.06 -10.52 32.38
N HIS A 3 -9.33 -10.97 31.14
CA HIS A 3 -8.31 -11.48 30.22
C HIS A 3 -8.32 -10.70 28.90
N ASN A 4 -7.13 -10.56 28.32
CA ASN A 4 -6.94 -10.10 26.94
C ASN A 4 -7.61 -11.06 25.96
N GLU A 5 -8.03 -10.57 24.80
CA GLU A 5 -8.62 -11.41 23.76
C GLU A 5 -7.54 -12.00 22.86
N LEU A 6 -7.75 -13.22 22.38
CA LEU A 6 -6.95 -13.83 21.34
C LEU A 6 -7.81 -13.99 20.09
N ARG A 7 -7.44 -13.31 19.00
CA ARG A 7 -8.18 -13.29 17.75
C ARG A 7 -7.35 -13.90 16.62
N LYS A 8 -8.01 -14.63 15.73
CA LYS A 8 -7.40 -15.19 14.53
C LYS A 8 -7.79 -14.35 13.31
N ASP A 9 -6.85 -14.17 12.41
CA ASP A 9 -7.09 -13.63 11.07
C ASP A 9 -8.21 -14.39 10.34
N TYR A 10 -8.87 -13.70 9.42
CA TYR A 10 -10.00 -14.26 8.67
C TYR A 10 -9.64 -15.51 7.86
N LEU A 11 -8.44 -15.52 7.28
CA LEU A 11 -7.98 -16.55 6.34
C LEU A 11 -6.67 -17.18 6.78
N LEU A 12 -5.74 -16.34 7.25
CA LEU A 12 -4.39 -16.77 7.55
C LEU A 12 -4.31 -17.46 8.91
N ASN A 13 -3.30 -18.32 9.09
CA ASN A 13 -2.99 -18.89 10.40
C ASN A 13 -2.20 -17.89 11.28
N ARG A 14 -2.71 -16.65 11.37
CA ARG A 14 -2.11 -15.54 12.09
C ARG A 14 -2.97 -15.17 13.29
N TRP A 15 -2.34 -15.04 14.45
CA TRP A 15 -3.01 -14.77 15.71
C TRP A 15 -2.57 -13.43 16.30
N VAL A 16 -3.52 -12.74 16.92
CA VAL A 16 -3.31 -11.43 17.54
C VAL A 16 -3.91 -11.43 18.94
N VAL A 17 -3.12 -10.99 19.92
CA VAL A 17 -3.59 -10.67 21.26
C VAL A 17 -4.05 -9.22 21.30
N ILE A 18 -5.32 -8.98 21.63
CA ILE A 18 -5.87 -7.65 21.88
C ILE A 18 -5.71 -7.33 23.37
N ALA A 19 -4.76 -6.46 23.70
CA ALA A 19 -4.34 -6.17 25.08
C ALA A 19 -4.47 -4.66 25.42
N THR A 20 -5.68 -4.22 25.74
CA THR A 20 -6.02 -2.81 26.00
C THR A 20 -5.22 -2.20 27.16
N GLU A 21 -5.04 -2.93 28.26
CA GLU A 21 -4.37 -2.41 29.46
C GLU A 21 -2.88 -2.09 29.22
N ARG A 22 -2.24 -2.67 28.18
CA ARG A 22 -0.86 -2.33 27.82
C ARG A 22 -0.70 -0.90 27.29
N SER A 23 -1.77 -0.28 26.80
CA SER A 23 -1.74 1.13 26.37
C SER A 23 -1.35 2.12 27.49
N ARG A 24 -1.46 1.71 28.76
CA ARG A 24 -1.10 2.55 29.93
C ARG A 24 0.39 2.53 30.27
N ARG A 25 1.21 1.76 29.56
CA ARG A 25 2.65 1.70 29.82
C ARG A 25 3.35 2.98 29.33
N PRO A 26 4.09 3.71 30.20
CA PRO A 26 4.76 4.95 29.81
C PRO A 26 5.76 4.81 28.65
N THR A 27 6.35 3.62 28.49
CA THR A 27 7.34 3.32 27.44
C THR A 27 6.73 3.06 26.06
N ASP A 28 5.42 2.79 26.01
CA ASP A 28 4.70 2.43 24.78
C ASP A 28 3.93 3.64 24.21
N LEU A 29 4.01 4.80 24.88
CA LEU A 29 3.48 6.07 24.38
C LEU A 29 4.37 6.60 23.24
N ALA A 30 3.72 7.06 22.17
CA ALA A 30 4.37 7.62 20.99
C ALA A 30 5.44 8.64 21.40
N LYS A 31 6.69 8.38 21.02
CA LYS A 31 7.78 9.34 21.19
C LYS A 31 7.47 10.58 20.34
N PRO A 32 7.91 11.78 20.78
CA PRO A 32 7.81 12.96 19.95
C PRO A 32 8.48 12.71 18.59
N ARG A 33 7.78 13.09 17.53
CA ARG A 33 8.19 12.91 16.13
C ARG A 33 9.60 13.48 15.93
N PRO A 34 10.59 12.67 15.53
CA PRO A 34 11.77 13.23 14.91
C PRO A 34 11.32 13.94 13.64
N GLU A 35 11.57 15.25 13.53
CA GLU A 35 11.35 15.93 12.27
C GLU A 35 12.22 15.25 11.21
N ASN A 36 11.61 14.88 10.08
CA ASN A 36 12.41 14.49 8.92
C ASN A 36 13.24 15.72 8.54
N PRO A 37 14.57 15.64 8.52
CA PRO A 37 15.37 16.77 8.07
C PRO A 37 14.96 17.06 6.62
N LYS A 38 14.33 18.22 6.40
CA LYS A 38 14.11 18.71 5.04
C LYS A 38 15.50 18.90 4.44
N THR A 39 15.89 17.99 3.55
CA THR A 39 17.14 18.14 2.83
C THR A 39 17.01 19.37 1.94
N ALA A 40 17.90 20.36 2.13
CA ALA A 40 17.88 21.60 1.35
C ALA A 40 17.88 21.34 -0.17
N ASN A 41 18.45 20.21 -0.60
CA ASN A 41 18.42 19.70 -1.96
C ASN A 41 17.76 18.32 -2.02
N CYS A 42 16.42 18.28 -2.04
CA CYS A 42 15.69 17.03 -2.28
C CYS A 42 15.76 16.64 -3.78
N PRO A 43 16.21 15.43 -4.14
CA PRO A 43 16.31 15.00 -5.55
C PRO A 43 14.95 14.83 -6.24
N LEU A 44 13.85 14.77 -5.48
CA LEU A 44 12.50 14.57 -6.01
C LEU A 44 11.74 15.88 -6.26
N CYS A 45 12.29 17.02 -5.83
CA CYS A 45 11.73 18.34 -6.09
C CYS A 45 11.86 18.74 -7.57
N VAL A 46 10.93 19.57 -8.03
CA VAL A 46 10.98 20.21 -9.34
C VAL A 46 12.29 21.00 -9.47
N GLY A 47 12.97 20.88 -10.61
CA GLY A 47 14.28 21.50 -10.88
C GLY A 47 15.46 20.57 -10.60
N ASN A 48 15.27 19.54 -9.77
CA ASN A 48 16.29 18.57 -9.41
C ASN A 48 16.19 17.27 -10.21
N GLU A 49 15.47 17.27 -11.34
CA GLU A 49 15.22 16.06 -12.12
C GLU A 49 16.52 15.40 -12.59
N HIS A 50 17.60 16.16 -12.77
CA HIS A 50 18.94 15.67 -13.12
C HIS A 50 19.58 14.78 -12.04
N MET A 51 19.11 14.84 -10.79
CA MET A 51 19.59 14.04 -9.66
C MET A 51 18.98 12.63 -9.58
N THR A 52 17.98 12.33 -10.42
CA THR A 52 17.31 11.01 -10.47
C THR A 52 17.71 10.23 -11.72
N PRO A 53 17.39 8.93 -11.82
CA PRO A 53 17.31 8.26 -13.13
C PRO A 53 16.21 8.88 -14.02
N PRO A 54 16.26 8.71 -15.36
CA PRO A 54 15.19 9.16 -16.26
C PRO A 54 13.85 8.49 -15.92
N ALA A 55 12.78 9.27 -15.87
CA ALA A 55 11.44 8.76 -15.61
C ALA A 55 10.94 7.84 -16.73
N VAL A 56 10.55 6.62 -16.35
CA VAL A 56 9.88 5.62 -17.22
C VAL A 56 8.39 5.90 -17.37
N LEU A 57 7.83 6.77 -16.53
CA LEU A 57 6.52 7.39 -16.72
C LEU A 57 6.58 8.84 -16.25
N LEU A 58 6.11 9.74 -17.10
CA LEU A 58 5.93 11.15 -16.82
C LEU A 58 4.46 11.50 -17.07
N ILE A 59 3.78 12.05 -16.07
CA ILE A 59 2.43 12.60 -16.21
C ILE A 59 2.54 14.12 -16.14
N GLN A 60 2.09 14.81 -17.18
CA GLN A 60 2.23 16.26 -17.32
C GLN A 60 0.91 16.92 -17.71
N LYS A 61 0.76 18.21 -17.39
CA LYS A 61 -0.29 19.05 -17.96
C LYS A 61 0.31 19.85 -19.14
N VAL A 62 -0.15 19.56 -20.36
CA VAL A 62 0.25 20.26 -21.58
C VAL A 62 -0.99 20.82 -22.25
N ASN A 63 -1.05 22.14 -22.45
CA ASN A 63 -2.21 22.85 -23.01
C ASN A 63 -3.54 22.48 -22.34
N GLY A 64 -3.53 22.42 -21.00
CA GLY A 64 -4.70 22.06 -20.18
C GLY A 64 -5.07 20.58 -20.16
N LYS A 65 -4.38 19.71 -20.93
CA LYS A 65 -4.67 18.27 -21.00
C LYS A 65 -3.59 17.46 -20.29
N ILE A 66 -4.01 16.37 -19.65
CA ILE A 66 -3.08 15.40 -19.05
C ILE A 66 -2.47 14.54 -20.16
N LYS A 67 -1.14 14.53 -20.24
CA LYS A 67 -0.36 13.71 -21.18
C LYS A 67 0.56 12.76 -20.41
N ARG A 68 0.74 11.57 -20.96
CA ARG A 68 1.72 10.58 -20.49
C ARG A 68 2.89 10.51 -21.48
N SER A 69 4.10 10.45 -20.96
CA SER A 69 5.36 10.42 -21.70
C SER A 69 6.45 9.75 -20.85
N GLN A 70 7.69 9.80 -21.30
CA GLN A 70 8.89 9.37 -20.57
C GLN A 70 9.93 10.49 -20.65
N ASP A 71 10.88 10.51 -19.70
CA ASP A 71 12.02 11.41 -19.82
C ASP A 71 12.90 11.01 -21.01
N PRO A 72 13.53 11.98 -21.70
CA PRO A 72 14.53 11.66 -22.71
C PRO A 72 15.73 10.97 -22.05
N GLN A 73 16.38 10.07 -22.81
CA GLN A 73 17.58 9.37 -22.34
C GLN A 73 18.77 10.32 -22.13
N SER A 74 18.79 11.43 -22.86
CA SER A 74 19.78 12.49 -22.72
C SER A 74 19.14 13.88 -22.86
N GLY A 75 19.76 14.89 -22.26
CA GLY A 75 19.29 16.28 -22.33
C GLY A 75 18.38 16.71 -21.17
N ALA A 76 17.74 17.87 -21.33
CA ALA A 76 16.92 18.49 -20.30
C ALA A 76 15.63 17.72 -20.07
N ARG A 77 15.28 17.50 -18.79
CA ARG A 77 14.06 16.81 -18.38
C ARG A 77 12.94 17.83 -18.12
N PRO A 78 11.69 17.54 -18.49
CA PRO A 78 10.60 18.47 -18.26
C PRO A 78 10.37 18.72 -16.76
N GLN A 79 10.07 19.96 -16.39
CA GLN A 79 9.81 20.39 -15.00
C GLN A 79 8.32 20.58 -14.68
N ASN A 80 7.46 20.62 -15.70
CA ASN A 80 6.00 20.79 -15.57
C ASN A 80 5.25 19.47 -15.33
N TRP A 81 5.91 18.52 -14.67
CA TRP A 81 5.33 17.23 -14.34
C TRP A 81 4.43 17.32 -13.11
N LEU A 82 3.49 16.39 -13.04
CA LEU A 82 2.57 16.22 -11.91
C LEU A 82 2.90 14.93 -11.15
N VAL A 83 3.29 13.87 -11.86
CA VAL A 83 3.77 12.61 -11.29
C VAL A 83 4.92 12.10 -12.13
N ARG A 84 5.98 11.57 -11.48
CA ARG A 84 7.09 10.88 -12.14
C ARG A 84 7.20 9.46 -11.59
N THR A 85 7.41 8.48 -12.45
CA THR A 85 7.92 7.18 -12.03
C THR A 85 9.33 7.02 -12.56
N ILE A 86 10.29 6.90 -11.66
CA ILE A 86 11.72 6.77 -11.96
C ILE A 86 12.21 5.40 -11.48
N PRO A 87 13.16 4.76 -12.17
CA PRO A 87 13.92 3.67 -11.58
C PRO A 87 14.54 4.10 -10.25
N ASN A 88 14.52 3.22 -9.25
CA ASN A 88 15.21 3.46 -7.99
C ASN A 88 16.72 3.46 -8.24
N LEU A 89 17.43 4.46 -7.70
CA LEU A 89 18.89 4.58 -7.84
C LEU A 89 19.64 3.44 -7.14
N TYR A 90 19.04 2.87 -6.09
CA TYR A 90 19.56 1.75 -5.32
C TYR A 90 18.55 0.59 -5.36
N PRO A 91 18.39 -0.09 -6.51
CA PRO A 91 17.34 -1.07 -6.70
C PRO A 91 17.61 -2.36 -5.90
N ALA A 92 16.57 -2.92 -5.28
CA ALA A 92 16.65 -4.24 -4.63
C ALA A 92 16.48 -5.38 -5.65
N PHE A 93 15.80 -5.08 -6.76
CA PHE A 93 15.63 -5.96 -7.91
C PHE A 93 16.06 -5.24 -9.17
N THR A 94 16.91 -5.87 -9.97
CA THR A 94 17.53 -5.25 -11.14
C THR A 94 16.88 -5.73 -12.43
N GLN A 95 16.63 -4.82 -13.37
CA GLN A 95 16.09 -5.15 -14.67
C GLN A 95 17.08 -6.06 -15.42
N PRO A 96 16.63 -7.16 -16.05
CA PRO A 96 17.53 -8.03 -16.79
C PRO A 96 18.00 -7.34 -18.08
N ALA A 97 19.26 -7.57 -18.46
CA ALA A 97 19.88 -6.99 -19.66
C ALA A 97 19.26 -7.52 -20.98
N SER A 98 18.62 -8.68 -20.94
CA SER A 98 17.90 -9.30 -22.05
C SER A 98 16.58 -9.90 -21.56
N SER A 99 15.69 -10.28 -22.48
CA SER A 99 14.47 -11.01 -22.10
C SER A 99 14.83 -12.34 -21.44
N GLN A 100 14.54 -12.47 -20.16
CA GLN A 100 14.72 -13.72 -19.42
C GLN A 100 13.39 -14.42 -19.21
N ASN A 101 13.40 -15.75 -19.26
CA ASN A 101 12.31 -16.59 -18.75
C ASN A 101 12.59 -17.00 -17.31
N LEU A 102 11.58 -17.45 -16.57
CA LEU A 102 11.71 -17.81 -15.15
C LEU A 102 12.78 -18.87 -14.87
N GLU A 103 12.94 -19.84 -15.79
CA GLU A 103 13.96 -20.89 -15.72
C GLU A 103 15.40 -20.32 -15.75
N GLN A 104 15.57 -19.11 -16.28
CA GLN A 104 16.86 -18.42 -16.31
C GLN A 104 17.06 -17.53 -15.07
N VAL A 105 16.02 -17.29 -14.28
CA VAL A 105 16.08 -16.52 -13.04
C VAL A 105 16.54 -17.41 -11.88
N PHE A 106 16.13 -18.67 -11.85
CA PHE A 106 16.44 -19.63 -10.79
C PHE A 106 17.46 -20.67 -11.25
N SER A 107 18.64 -20.68 -10.64
CA SER A 107 19.67 -21.70 -10.88
C SER A 107 19.50 -22.93 -9.99
N ALA A 108 18.73 -22.81 -8.90
CA ALA A 108 18.31 -23.90 -8.03
C ALA A 108 16.98 -23.54 -7.35
N GLU A 109 16.36 -24.48 -6.63
CA GLU A 109 15.09 -24.26 -5.92
C GLU A 109 15.17 -23.12 -4.89
N ASN A 110 16.31 -22.97 -4.23
CA ASN A 110 16.57 -21.99 -3.18
C ASN A 110 17.54 -20.87 -3.60
N LEU A 111 17.92 -20.79 -4.89
CA LEU A 111 18.86 -19.80 -5.40
C LEU A 111 18.39 -19.25 -6.74
N GLY A 112 18.11 -17.94 -6.76
CA GLY A 112 17.80 -17.20 -7.97
C GLY A 112 18.38 -15.79 -7.95
N CYS A 113 18.51 -15.21 -9.13
CA CYS A 113 18.90 -13.82 -9.30
C CYS A 113 17.75 -12.90 -8.90
N ALA A 114 18.04 -11.80 -8.18
CA ALA A 114 17.05 -10.76 -7.84
C ALA A 114 16.70 -9.90 -9.07
N VAL A 115 16.10 -10.54 -10.08
CA VAL A 115 15.70 -9.93 -11.35
C VAL A 115 14.30 -9.35 -11.19
N GLY A 116 14.11 -8.10 -11.60
CA GLY A 116 12.83 -7.43 -11.44
C GLY A 116 12.92 -5.94 -11.76
N TYR A 117 11.99 -5.17 -11.23
CA TYR A 117 12.01 -3.72 -11.33
C TYR A 117 11.84 -3.14 -9.93
N HIS A 118 12.61 -2.10 -9.62
CA HIS A 118 12.40 -1.28 -8.43
C HIS A 118 12.25 0.17 -8.88
N GLU A 119 11.08 0.75 -8.69
CA GLU A 119 10.72 2.08 -9.15
C GLU A 119 10.21 2.94 -7.97
N VAL A 120 10.48 4.24 -8.04
CA VAL A 120 9.93 5.26 -7.15
C VAL A 120 8.90 6.07 -7.93
N VAL A 121 7.70 6.18 -7.38
CA VAL A 121 6.66 7.08 -7.88
C VAL A 121 6.71 8.36 -7.05
N VAL A 122 7.20 9.44 -7.65
CA VAL A 122 7.15 10.79 -7.09
C VAL A 122 5.74 11.32 -7.26
N GLU A 123 5.04 11.50 -6.15
CA GLU A 123 3.58 11.63 -6.14
C GLU A 123 3.08 13.04 -6.38
N SER A 124 3.92 14.05 -6.15
CA SER A 124 3.59 15.45 -6.37
C SER A 124 4.85 16.25 -6.72
N PRO A 125 4.76 17.35 -7.52
CA PRO A 125 5.82 18.35 -7.62
C PRO A 125 6.07 19.11 -6.31
N ASN A 126 5.06 19.19 -5.43
CA ASN A 126 5.13 19.85 -4.14
C ASN A 126 5.72 18.89 -3.10
N HIS A 127 6.73 19.36 -2.37
CA HIS A 127 7.52 18.52 -1.45
C HIS A 127 6.69 17.91 -0.30
N ASP A 128 5.85 18.73 0.34
CA ASP A 128 5.07 18.35 1.53
C ASP A 128 3.63 17.90 1.19
N GLU A 129 3.33 17.56 -0.07
CA GLU A 129 1.99 17.18 -0.52
C GLU A 129 1.74 15.66 -0.42
N ASP A 130 1.70 15.16 0.82
CA ASP A 130 1.38 13.77 1.14
C ASP A 130 -0.09 13.41 0.83
N PRO A 131 -0.44 12.12 0.61
CA PRO A 131 -1.80 11.70 0.23
C PRO A 131 -2.96 12.17 1.14
N ALA A 132 -2.70 12.42 2.43
CA ALA A 132 -3.71 12.97 3.34
C ALA A 132 -4.01 14.45 3.05
N ASP A 133 -3.02 15.21 2.59
CA ASP A 133 -3.09 16.66 2.38
C ASP A 133 -3.31 17.00 0.90
N ALA A 134 -2.85 16.14 -0.01
CA ALA A 134 -2.84 16.34 -1.46
C ALA A 134 -4.20 16.68 -2.05
N GLU A 135 -4.23 17.57 -3.04
CA GLU A 135 -5.44 17.83 -3.80
C GLU A 135 -5.98 16.53 -4.43
N LEU A 136 -7.31 16.37 -4.45
CA LEU A 136 -7.91 15.11 -4.90
C LEU A 136 -7.50 14.78 -6.34
N ALA A 137 -7.44 15.79 -7.20
CA ALA A 137 -7.00 15.63 -8.59
C ALA A 137 -5.54 15.15 -8.69
N GLN A 138 -4.67 15.52 -7.75
CA GLN A 138 -3.29 15.06 -7.71
C GLN A 138 -3.23 13.57 -7.33
N LEU A 139 -3.96 13.17 -6.29
CA LEU A 139 -4.02 11.76 -5.87
C LEU A 139 -4.66 10.85 -6.93
N GLU A 140 -5.60 11.35 -7.72
CA GLU A 140 -6.14 10.64 -8.89
C GLU A 140 -5.06 10.32 -9.94
N LEU A 141 -4.10 11.23 -10.15
CA LEU A 141 -2.97 11.01 -11.06
C LEU A 141 -2.03 9.93 -10.52
N VAL A 142 -1.79 9.92 -9.21
CA VAL A 142 -0.98 8.91 -8.52
C VAL A 142 -1.60 7.52 -8.67
N ILE A 143 -2.89 7.36 -8.38
CA ILE A 143 -3.62 6.10 -8.62
C ILE A 143 -3.55 5.70 -10.10
N GLY A 144 -3.69 6.68 -11.01
CA GLY A 144 -3.54 6.47 -12.44
C GLY A 144 -2.14 6.02 -12.86
N ALA A 145 -1.10 6.43 -12.16
CA ALA A 145 0.29 6.01 -12.36
C ALA A 145 0.52 4.59 -11.86
N TYR A 146 0.01 4.24 -10.67
CA TYR A 146 0.05 2.87 -10.13
C TYR A 146 -0.55 1.87 -11.11
N ILE A 147 -1.77 2.13 -11.60
CA ILE A 147 -2.45 1.25 -12.55
C ILE A 147 -1.68 1.14 -13.86
N TYR A 148 -1.09 2.25 -14.35
CA TYR A 148 -0.31 2.24 -15.58
C TYR A 148 0.94 1.37 -15.43
N ARG A 149 1.74 1.60 -14.38
CA ARG A 149 2.95 0.82 -14.12
C ARG A 149 2.65 -0.64 -13.81
N TYR A 150 1.59 -0.92 -13.05
CA TYR A 150 1.14 -2.28 -12.78
C TYR A 150 0.90 -3.06 -14.08
N ARG A 151 0.11 -2.51 -15.02
CA ARG A 151 -0.16 -3.17 -16.31
C ARG A 151 1.13 -3.44 -17.08
N GLU A 152 2.01 -2.45 -17.19
CA GLU A 152 3.30 -2.56 -17.89
C GLU A 152 4.20 -3.65 -17.28
N LEU A 153 4.27 -3.73 -15.95
CA LEU A 153 5.13 -4.66 -15.23
C LEU A 153 4.57 -6.08 -15.21
N THR A 154 3.24 -6.25 -15.07
CA THR A 154 2.59 -7.57 -15.17
C THR A 154 2.66 -8.17 -16.57
N GLY A 155 2.92 -7.36 -17.60
CA GLY A 155 3.14 -7.83 -18.97
C GLY A 155 4.52 -8.49 -19.18
N LYS A 156 5.40 -8.49 -18.19
CA LYS A 156 6.74 -9.10 -18.29
C LYS A 156 6.65 -10.61 -17.96
N PRO A 157 7.14 -11.51 -18.82
CA PRO A 157 6.94 -12.96 -18.65
C PRO A 157 7.44 -13.56 -17.33
N TYR A 158 8.51 -13.00 -16.77
CA TYR A 158 9.10 -13.46 -15.51
C TYR A 158 8.52 -12.79 -14.27
N VAL A 159 7.66 -11.78 -14.40
CA VAL A 159 7.06 -11.11 -13.23
C VAL A 159 5.89 -11.96 -12.73
N LYS A 160 5.95 -12.34 -11.45
CA LYS A 160 4.89 -13.08 -10.74
C LYS A 160 4.10 -12.21 -9.79
N TYR A 161 4.67 -11.08 -9.36
CA TYR A 161 4.00 -10.16 -8.46
C TYR A 161 4.53 -8.74 -8.66
N VAL A 162 3.63 -7.75 -8.50
CA VAL A 162 3.97 -6.33 -8.51
C VAL A 162 3.48 -5.73 -7.21
N SER A 163 4.41 -5.49 -6.29
CA SER A 163 4.17 -4.82 -5.01
C SER A 163 4.11 -3.32 -5.24
N ILE A 164 3.04 -2.67 -4.78
CA ILE A 164 2.90 -1.22 -4.78
C ILE A 164 2.66 -0.81 -3.33
N PHE A 165 3.60 -0.04 -2.79
CA PHE A 165 3.59 0.29 -1.37
C PHE A 165 4.12 1.70 -1.11
N ARG A 166 3.82 2.23 0.07
CA ARG A 166 4.31 3.53 0.54
C ARG A 166 4.88 3.39 1.94
N ASN A 167 5.94 4.14 2.20
CA ASN A 167 6.48 4.38 3.54
C ASN A 167 6.34 5.87 3.83
N TYR A 168 5.62 6.24 4.88
CA TYR A 168 5.48 7.62 5.32
C TYR A 168 6.06 7.78 6.72
N GLY A 169 7.01 8.71 6.88
CA GLY A 169 7.75 8.95 8.12
C GLY A 169 8.94 8.01 8.35
N LEU A 170 9.93 8.50 9.10
CA LEU A 170 11.22 7.83 9.32
C LEU A 170 11.06 6.42 9.93
N GLU A 171 10.21 6.29 10.95
CA GLU A 171 9.99 5.00 11.64
C GLU A 171 9.28 3.95 10.76
N ALA A 172 8.61 4.39 9.70
CA ALA A 172 8.04 3.51 8.68
C ALA A 172 9.04 3.15 7.56
N GLY A 173 10.28 3.63 7.63
CA GLY A 173 11.33 3.37 6.65
C GLY A 173 11.34 4.32 5.45
N ALA A 174 10.76 5.52 5.57
CA ALA A 174 10.92 6.56 4.56
C ALA A 174 12.33 7.17 4.67
N SER A 175 13.12 7.09 3.60
CA SER A 175 14.46 7.71 3.51
C SER A 175 14.43 9.14 2.98
N LEU A 176 13.35 9.52 2.30
CA LEU A 176 13.10 10.86 1.77
C LEU A 176 11.77 11.37 2.32
N SER A 177 11.73 12.66 2.67
CA SER A 177 10.51 13.30 3.16
C SER A 177 9.50 13.65 2.07
N HIS A 178 9.95 13.80 0.82
CA HIS A 178 9.09 14.17 -0.30
C HIS A 178 8.06 13.05 -0.55
N ALA A 179 6.80 13.41 -0.83
CA ALA A 179 5.74 12.44 -1.08
C ALA A 179 6.10 11.44 -2.21
N HIS A 180 6.34 10.19 -1.84
CA HIS A 180 6.67 9.12 -2.78
C HIS A 180 6.20 7.76 -2.31
N SER A 181 5.94 6.89 -3.28
CA SER A 181 5.68 5.47 -3.11
C SER A 181 6.66 4.68 -3.97
N GLN A 182 6.64 3.37 -3.82
CA GLN A 182 7.54 2.45 -4.49
C GLN A 182 6.78 1.33 -5.16
N ILE A 183 7.33 0.85 -6.27
CA ILE A 183 6.85 -0.31 -6.99
C ILE A 183 8.00 -1.29 -7.10
N ILE A 184 7.78 -2.53 -6.68
CA ILE A 184 8.73 -3.63 -6.88
C ILE A 184 8.04 -4.76 -7.63
N ALA A 185 8.55 -5.09 -8.82
CA ALA A 185 8.12 -6.26 -9.57
C ALA A 185 9.09 -7.42 -9.35
N THR A 186 8.58 -8.57 -8.94
CA THR A 186 9.37 -9.72 -8.49
C THR A 186 9.07 -10.99 -9.31
N PRO A 187 10.02 -11.93 -9.39
CA PRO A 187 9.83 -13.20 -10.09
C PRO A 187 9.16 -14.28 -9.23
N ILE A 188 8.82 -13.94 -7.99
CA ILE A 188 8.11 -14.78 -7.01
C ILE A 188 6.93 -14.02 -6.43
N VAL A 189 5.92 -14.77 -5.98
CA VAL A 189 4.84 -14.24 -5.16
C VAL A 189 5.33 -14.16 -3.70
N PRO A 190 5.21 -13.02 -3.01
CA PRO A 190 5.61 -12.90 -1.61
C PRO A 190 4.87 -13.88 -0.69
N PRO A 191 5.49 -14.41 0.38
CA PRO A 191 4.89 -15.44 1.23
C PRO A 191 3.51 -15.09 1.81
N THR A 192 3.31 -13.85 2.27
CA THR A 192 2.01 -13.41 2.81
C THR A 192 0.91 -13.47 1.75
N VAL A 193 1.19 -12.95 0.55
CA VAL A 193 0.23 -12.96 -0.57
C VAL A 193 -0.03 -14.39 -1.02
N GLN A 194 1.02 -15.22 -1.12
CA GLN A 194 0.87 -16.62 -1.50
C GLN A 194 -0.06 -17.36 -0.51
N ALA A 195 0.12 -17.15 0.79
CA ALA A 195 -0.76 -17.72 1.80
C ALA A 195 -2.22 -17.25 1.65
N GLU A 196 -2.45 -15.97 1.36
CA GLU A 196 -3.81 -15.47 1.10
C GLU A 196 -4.43 -16.10 -0.15
N LEU A 197 -3.66 -16.26 -1.22
CA LEU A 197 -4.11 -16.90 -2.46
C LEU A 197 -4.50 -18.36 -2.23
N ASP A 198 -3.67 -19.12 -1.52
CA ASP A 198 -3.92 -20.53 -1.24
C ASP A 198 -5.11 -20.73 -0.29
N SER A 199 -5.24 -19.89 0.73
CA SER A 199 -6.41 -19.88 1.62
C SER A 199 -7.68 -19.46 0.86
N SER A 200 -7.59 -18.49 -0.04
CA SER A 200 -8.73 -18.02 -0.84
C SER A 200 -9.22 -19.09 -1.83
N LYS A 201 -8.30 -19.80 -2.50
CA LYS A 201 -8.63 -20.95 -3.36
C LYS A 201 -9.29 -22.06 -2.56
N THR A 202 -8.70 -22.43 -1.43
CA THR A 202 -9.27 -23.45 -0.53
C THR A 202 -10.69 -23.07 -0.09
N TYR A 203 -10.89 -21.81 0.30
CA TYR A 203 -12.20 -21.30 0.69
C TYR A 203 -13.20 -21.35 -0.47
N GLN A 204 -12.79 -20.90 -1.66
CA GLN A 204 -13.64 -20.91 -2.85
C GLN A 204 -14.06 -22.33 -3.23
N LEU A 205 -13.14 -23.30 -3.23
CA LEU A 205 -13.46 -24.70 -3.51
C LEU A 205 -14.46 -25.28 -2.51
N LYS A 206 -14.38 -24.88 -1.25
CA LYS A 206 -15.27 -25.36 -0.17
C LYS A 206 -16.64 -24.67 -0.15
N HIS A 207 -16.69 -23.37 -0.44
CA HIS A 207 -17.87 -22.52 -0.23
C HIS A 207 -18.51 -22.00 -1.53
N GLY A 208 -17.88 -22.22 -2.69
CA GLY A 208 -18.36 -21.78 -3.99
C GLY A 208 -18.31 -20.27 -4.22
N ARG A 209 -17.63 -19.50 -3.36
CA ARG A 209 -17.55 -18.03 -3.44
C ARG A 209 -16.24 -17.49 -2.87
N CYS A 210 -15.92 -16.24 -3.20
CA CYS A 210 -14.71 -15.56 -2.74
C CYS A 210 -14.77 -15.25 -1.23
N ALA A 211 -13.72 -15.62 -0.51
CA ALA A 211 -13.64 -15.42 0.93
C ALA A 211 -13.64 -13.94 1.35
N PHE A 212 -12.91 -13.10 0.60
CA PHE A 212 -12.88 -11.66 0.85
C PHE A 212 -14.21 -10.96 0.55
N CYS A 213 -15.01 -11.44 -0.40
CA CYS A 213 -16.36 -10.93 -0.60
C CYS A 213 -17.22 -11.10 0.66
N ASP A 214 -17.13 -12.26 1.32
CA ASP A 214 -17.84 -12.51 2.57
C ASP A 214 -17.30 -11.65 3.72
N ILE A 215 -15.99 -11.44 3.79
CA ILE A 215 -15.36 -10.54 4.78
C ILE A 215 -15.90 -9.12 4.58
N ILE A 216 -15.86 -8.61 3.35
CA ILE A 216 -16.34 -7.27 2.99
C ILE A 216 -17.82 -7.11 3.33
N GLU A 217 -18.66 -8.08 2.98
CA GLU A 217 -20.09 -8.04 3.32
C GLU A 217 -20.31 -8.03 4.85
N ARG A 218 -19.57 -8.86 5.59
CA ARG A 218 -19.68 -8.92 7.05
C ARG A 218 -19.23 -7.61 7.71
N GLU A 219 -18.08 -7.09 7.31
CA GLU A 219 -17.49 -5.91 7.95
C GLU A 219 -18.23 -4.63 7.58
N SER A 220 -18.79 -4.53 6.36
CA SER A 220 -19.66 -3.40 5.96
C SER A 220 -20.92 -3.25 6.82
N LYS A 221 -21.40 -4.33 7.44
CA LYS A 221 -22.57 -4.31 8.34
C LYS A 221 -22.18 -4.33 9.82
N GLY A 222 -20.87 -4.35 10.11
CA GLY A 222 -20.32 -4.61 11.44
C GLY A 222 -19.89 -3.34 12.19
N PRO A 223 -19.54 -3.49 13.47
CA PRO A 223 -19.05 -2.38 14.30
C PRO A 223 -17.64 -1.87 13.89
N ARG A 224 -16.94 -2.60 13.02
CA ARG A 224 -15.60 -2.24 12.53
C ARG A 224 -15.61 -1.47 11.20
N LEU A 225 -16.79 -1.15 10.66
CA LEU A 225 -16.92 -0.26 9.51
C LEU A 225 -16.42 1.15 9.86
N ILE A 226 -15.52 1.69 9.04
CA ILE A 226 -15.00 3.06 9.14
C ILE A 226 -15.72 3.98 8.16
N LEU A 227 -15.69 3.62 6.88
CA LEU A 227 -16.21 4.40 5.77
C LEU A 227 -16.75 3.46 4.70
N GLU A 228 -17.88 3.82 4.10
CA GLU A 228 -18.42 3.11 2.93
C GLU A 228 -18.89 4.13 1.91
N ASN A 229 -18.59 3.89 0.64
CA ASN A 229 -19.19 4.60 -0.47
C ASN A 229 -19.71 3.61 -1.52
N ARG A 230 -20.11 4.11 -2.69
CA ARG A 230 -20.65 3.27 -3.76
C ARG A 230 -19.68 2.19 -4.23
N ASP A 231 -18.38 2.49 -4.27
CA ASP A 231 -17.37 1.67 -4.91
C ASP A 231 -16.46 0.93 -3.92
N PHE A 232 -16.26 1.47 -2.70
CA PHE A 232 -15.30 0.97 -1.72
C PHE A 232 -15.86 0.90 -0.30
N VAL A 233 -15.32 -0.04 0.48
CA VAL A 233 -15.49 -0.14 1.93
C VAL A 233 -14.14 0.05 2.62
N VAL A 234 -14.16 0.66 3.80
CA VAL A 234 -13.03 0.79 4.71
C VAL A 234 -13.43 0.23 6.06
N PHE A 235 -12.64 -0.69 6.59
CA PHE A 235 -12.91 -1.33 7.89
C PHE A 235 -11.63 -1.66 8.63
N ALA A 236 -11.72 -1.75 9.96
CA ALA A 236 -10.63 -2.27 10.79
C ALA A 236 -10.71 -3.81 10.81
N PRO A 237 -9.66 -4.56 10.44
CA PRO A 237 -9.72 -6.01 10.41
C PRO A 237 -9.87 -6.60 11.82
N TYR A 238 -10.67 -7.65 11.96
CA TYR A 238 -11.04 -8.29 13.23
C TYR A 238 -9.82 -8.69 14.07
N ALA A 239 -8.76 -9.14 13.42
CA ALA A 239 -7.47 -9.46 14.01
C ALA A 239 -6.36 -8.55 13.43
N SER A 240 -6.57 -7.23 13.50
CA SER A 240 -5.59 -6.20 13.13
C SER A 240 -4.26 -6.42 13.85
N ILE A 241 -3.15 -6.52 13.10
CA ILE A 241 -1.82 -6.73 13.71
C ILE A 241 -1.19 -5.44 14.20
N ASN A 242 -1.60 -4.28 13.66
CA ASN A 242 -1.20 -2.95 14.12
C ASN A 242 -2.37 -2.20 14.77
N PRO A 243 -2.11 -1.37 15.81
CA PRO A 243 -3.09 -0.39 16.27
C PRO A 243 -3.50 0.55 15.14
N MET A 244 -4.80 0.87 15.07
CA MET A 244 -5.38 1.74 14.03
C MET A 244 -5.27 1.24 12.59
N GLU A 245 -4.92 -0.05 12.39
CA GLU A 245 -4.93 -0.69 11.08
C GLU A 245 -6.31 -0.64 10.43
N PHE A 246 -6.34 -0.40 9.12
CA PHE A 246 -7.56 -0.47 8.33
C PHE A 246 -7.27 -0.93 6.92
N TRP A 247 -8.26 -1.57 6.31
CA TRP A 247 -8.21 -2.04 4.94
C TRP A 247 -9.18 -1.25 4.07
N ILE A 248 -8.82 -1.01 2.81
CA ILE A 248 -9.69 -0.47 1.77
C ILE A 248 -9.89 -1.55 0.71
N ALA A 249 -11.13 -1.96 0.48
CA ALA A 249 -11.46 -2.98 -0.51
C ALA A 249 -12.60 -2.51 -1.42
N PRO A 250 -12.61 -2.88 -2.72
CA PRO A 250 -13.74 -2.55 -3.58
C PRO A 250 -14.94 -3.43 -3.24
N LYS A 251 -16.15 -2.89 -3.41
CA LYS A 251 -17.38 -3.67 -3.21
C LYS A 251 -17.63 -4.67 -4.32
N LYS A 252 -17.14 -4.38 -5.53
CA LYS A 252 -17.23 -5.28 -6.68
C LYS A 252 -15.99 -6.16 -6.72
N HIS A 253 -16.22 -7.48 -6.72
CA HIS A 253 -15.19 -8.50 -6.87
C HIS A 253 -14.23 -8.23 -8.03
N ALA A 254 -12.94 -8.24 -7.72
CA ALA A 254 -11.84 -8.22 -8.67
C ALA A 254 -10.55 -8.67 -7.98
N ALA A 255 -9.72 -9.48 -8.65
CA ALA A 255 -8.42 -9.91 -8.13
C ALA A 255 -7.32 -8.83 -8.19
N ASN A 256 -7.53 -7.77 -8.98
CA ASN A 256 -6.63 -6.61 -9.05
C ASN A 256 -7.39 -5.35 -9.50
N PHE A 257 -6.71 -4.21 -9.40
CA PHE A 257 -7.23 -2.89 -9.76
C PHE A 257 -6.96 -2.46 -11.21
N ALA A 258 -6.41 -3.35 -12.05
CA ALA A 258 -5.90 -2.96 -13.37
C ALA A 258 -7.01 -2.40 -14.26
N ASN A 259 -8.26 -2.83 -14.10
CA ASN A 259 -9.40 -2.44 -14.92
C ASN A 259 -10.34 -1.42 -14.26
N LEU A 260 -9.88 -0.70 -13.23
CA LEU A 260 -10.67 0.39 -12.65
C LEU A 260 -10.94 1.48 -13.69
N THR A 261 -12.21 1.87 -13.83
CA THR A 261 -12.62 3.03 -14.63
C THR A 261 -12.13 4.33 -14.00
N LYS A 262 -12.09 5.43 -14.75
CA LYS A 262 -11.69 6.74 -14.22
C LYS A 262 -12.53 7.19 -13.03
N ALA A 263 -13.84 6.97 -13.06
CA ALA A 263 -14.72 7.26 -11.92
C ALA A 263 -14.35 6.43 -10.67
N LYS A 264 -13.97 5.16 -10.83
CA LYS A 264 -13.54 4.33 -9.70
C LYS A 264 -12.13 4.67 -9.21
N GLN A 265 -11.24 5.13 -10.09
CA GLN A 265 -9.93 5.69 -9.70
C GLN A 265 -10.13 6.93 -8.83
N ALA A 266 -11.02 7.85 -9.21
CA ALA A 266 -11.41 9.01 -8.42
C ALA A 266 -12.03 8.64 -7.07
N SER A 267 -12.93 7.65 -7.06
CA SER A 267 -13.52 7.14 -5.83
C SER A 267 -12.48 6.51 -4.91
N LEU A 268 -11.49 5.77 -5.44
CA LEU A 268 -10.38 5.22 -4.66
C LEU A 268 -9.50 6.33 -4.06
N ALA A 269 -9.13 7.33 -4.87
CA ALA A 269 -8.36 8.49 -4.39
C ALA A 269 -9.08 9.21 -3.25
N LYS A 270 -10.38 9.48 -3.41
CA LYS A 270 -11.20 10.12 -2.37
C LYS A 270 -11.25 9.27 -1.09
N THR A 271 -11.43 7.95 -1.24
CA THR A 271 -11.49 7.02 -0.10
C THR A 271 -10.15 6.98 0.63
N LEU A 272 -9.04 6.88 -0.10
CA LEU A 272 -7.70 6.86 0.47
C LEU A 272 -7.37 8.17 1.20
N LYS A 273 -7.62 9.33 0.58
CA LYS A 273 -7.43 10.64 1.20
C LYS A 273 -8.24 10.76 2.50
N ALA A 274 -9.52 10.43 2.46
CA ALA A 274 -10.39 10.52 3.62
C ALA A 274 -9.89 9.64 4.78
N SER A 275 -9.57 8.37 4.51
CA SER A 275 -9.07 7.44 5.53
C SER A 275 -7.74 7.85 6.14
N LEU A 276 -6.79 8.31 5.31
CA LEU A 276 -5.49 8.80 5.80
C LEU A 276 -5.61 10.13 6.55
N SER A 277 -6.51 11.02 6.14
CA SER A 277 -6.81 12.27 6.87
C SER A 277 -7.42 11.99 8.25
N ALA A 278 -8.33 11.00 8.32
CA ALA A 278 -8.89 10.55 9.59
C ALA A 278 -7.81 9.95 10.51
N LEU A 279 -6.93 9.09 9.97
CA LEU A 279 -5.78 8.57 10.72
C LEU A 279 -4.89 9.71 11.23
N LYS A 280 -4.50 10.63 10.35
CA LYS A 280 -3.70 11.82 10.67
C LYS A 280 -4.32 12.62 11.82
N THR A 281 -5.64 12.80 11.80
CA THR A 281 -6.36 13.56 12.84
C THR A 281 -6.42 12.79 14.17
N VAL A 282 -6.75 11.50 14.14
CA VAL A 282 -7.01 10.71 15.37
C VAL A 282 -5.73 10.43 16.17
N VAL A 283 -4.60 10.24 15.49
CA VAL A 283 -3.33 9.85 16.12
C VAL A 283 -2.17 10.80 15.78
N ASN A 284 -2.50 12.05 15.48
CA ASN A 284 -1.54 13.15 15.30
C ASN A 284 -0.43 12.86 14.27
N ASP A 285 -0.84 12.56 13.04
CA ASP A 285 0.05 12.36 11.88
C ASP A 285 1.13 11.28 12.06
N PRO A 286 0.73 10.03 12.37
CA PRO A 286 1.70 8.97 12.66
C PRO A 286 2.42 8.51 11.38
N PRO A 287 3.66 8.00 11.49
CA PRO A 287 4.26 7.22 10.42
C PRO A 287 3.37 6.01 10.07
N TYR A 288 3.33 5.64 8.79
CA TYR A 288 2.57 4.48 8.34
C TYR A 288 3.21 3.85 7.11
N ASN A 289 2.88 2.57 6.90
CA ASN A 289 3.04 1.93 5.61
C ASN A 289 1.67 1.66 5.00
N TYR A 290 1.57 1.60 3.68
CA TYR A 290 0.45 0.91 3.04
C TYR A 290 0.95 0.03 1.91
N GLY A 291 0.19 -1.00 1.56
CA GLY A 291 0.52 -1.91 0.45
C GLY A 291 -0.72 -2.49 -0.21
N PHE A 292 -0.71 -2.55 -1.54
CA PHE A 292 -1.77 -3.22 -2.29
C PHE A 292 -1.53 -4.73 -2.35
N HIS A 293 -2.56 -5.50 -2.03
CA HIS A 293 -2.60 -6.95 -2.14
C HIS A 293 -3.34 -7.30 -3.45
N LEU A 294 -2.60 -7.72 -4.47
CA LEU A 294 -3.08 -7.88 -5.85
C LEU A 294 -2.74 -9.27 -6.39
N SER A 295 -3.55 -9.83 -7.29
CA SER A 295 -3.13 -10.93 -8.17
C SER A 295 -3.40 -10.61 -9.64
N HIS A 296 -2.40 -10.86 -10.48
CA HIS A 296 -2.52 -10.78 -11.94
C HIS A 296 -2.63 -12.16 -12.60
N ASN A 297 -2.59 -13.24 -11.83
CA ASN A 297 -2.74 -14.58 -12.37
C ASN A 297 -4.23 -14.84 -12.68
N PRO A 298 -4.59 -15.14 -13.94
CA PRO A 298 -5.98 -15.39 -14.32
C PRO A 298 -6.66 -16.52 -13.53
N LEU A 299 -5.89 -17.48 -12.99
CA LEU A 299 -6.42 -18.59 -12.19
C LEU A 299 -6.93 -18.15 -10.81
N ASP A 300 -6.55 -16.96 -10.36
CA ASP A 300 -6.96 -16.41 -9.06
C ASP A 300 -8.18 -15.49 -9.19
N SER A 301 -8.67 -15.25 -10.43
CA SER A 301 -9.67 -14.22 -10.74
C SER A 301 -10.97 -14.36 -9.96
N ASP A 302 -11.42 -15.59 -9.70
CA ASP A 302 -12.68 -15.88 -9.02
C ASP A 302 -12.49 -16.15 -7.51
N SER A 303 -11.28 -16.53 -7.08
CA SER A 303 -10.99 -16.86 -5.68
C SER A 303 -10.51 -15.65 -4.88
N TYR A 304 -9.76 -14.75 -5.49
CA TYR A 304 -9.06 -13.66 -4.82
C TYR A 304 -9.72 -12.30 -5.06
N HIS A 305 -9.62 -11.41 -4.06
CA HIS A 305 -10.18 -10.07 -4.11
C HIS A 305 -9.13 -9.09 -3.59
N TRP A 306 -8.74 -8.14 -4.44
CA TRP A 306 -7.72 -7.19 -4.05
C TRP A 306 -8.19 -6.26 -2.93
N HIS A 307 -7.25 -5.84 -2.12
CA HIS A 307 -7.46 -4.85 -1.08
C HIS A 307 -6.17 -4.06 -0.85
N LEU A 308 -6.28 -2.92 -0.20
CA LEU A 308 -5.17 -2.10 0.28
C LEU A 308 -5.16 -2.19 1.80
N GLU A 309 -4.02 -2.54 2.38
CA GLU A 309 -3.84 -2.53 3.83
C GLU A 309 -3.00 -1.31 4.24
N VAL A 310 -3.41 -0.64 5.32
CA VAL A 310 -2.67 0.49 5.93
C VAL A 310 -2.22 0.10 7.33
N TYR A 311 -0.93 0.25 7.61
CA TYR A 311 -0.24 -0.18 8.81
C TYR A 311 0.36 1.02 9.56
N PRO A 312 -0.38 1.68 10.47
CA PRO A 312 0.16 2.75 11.29
C PRO A 312 1.25 2.23 12.23
N LYS A 313 2.37 2.95 12.32
CA LYS A 313 3.50 2.63 13.20
C LYS A 313 3.30 3.30 14.55
N LEU A 314 2.41 2.71 15.35
CA LEU A 314 2.10 3.14 16.72
C LEU A 314 2.73 2.25 17.79
N ALA A 315 3.33 1.13 17.37
CA ALA A 315 4.03 0.19 18.25
C ALA A 315 5.21 -0.43 17.51
N THR A 316 6.25 -0.79 18.26
CA THR A 316 7.43 -1.48 17.75
C THR A 316 7.36 -2.95 18.11
N TRP A 317 7.37 -3.83 17.10
CA TRP A 317 7.45 -5.27 17.32
C TRP A 317 8.78 -5.67 17.96
N ALA A 318 8.69 -6.44 19.03
CA ALA A 318 9.82 -6.88 19.84
C ALA A 318 10.07 -8.38 19.65
N GLY A 319 10.83 -8.98 20.57
CA GLY A 319 11.24 -10.38 20.46
C GLY A 319 10.09 -11.38 20.39
N PHE A 320 8.95 -11.08 21.02
CA PHE A 320 7.79 -11.98 21.01
C PHE A 320 7.15 -12.04 19.61
N GLU A 321 6.81 -10.88 19.05
CA GLU A 321 6.20 -10.78 17.72
C GLU A 321 7.13 -11.30 16.64
N LYS A 322 8.42 -10.92 16.70
CA LYS A 322 9.43 -11.34 15.72
C LYS A 322 9.72 -12.84 15.73
N ASN A 323 9.70 -13.49 16.90
CA ASN A 323 10.01 -14.92 17.02
C ASN A 323 8.80 -15.82 16.75
N THR A 324 7.59 -15.39 17.13
CA THR A 324 6.41 -16.27 17.13
C THR A 324 5.45 -16.03 15.97
N GLY A 325 5.47 -14.84 15.37
CA GLY A 325 4.42 -14.41 14.44
C GLY A 325 3.05 -14.18 15.10
N ILE A 326 2.98 -14.18 16.44
CA ILE A 326 1.82 -13.73 17.21
C ILE A 326 2.02 -12.25 17.52
N TYR A 327 1.02 -11.43 17.18
CA TYR A 327 1.11 -9.98 17.34
C TYR A 327 0.36 -9.51 18.58
N ILE A 328 0.77 -8.39 19.15
CA ILE A 328 0.07 -7.72 20.25
C ILE A 328 -0.46 -6.39 19.74
N ASN A 329 -1.78 -6.21 19.79
CA ASN A 329 -2.43 -4.96 19.45
C ASN A 329 -3.06 -4.35 20.72
N THR A 330 -2.71 -3.11 21.01
CA THR A 330 -3.19 -2.39 22.20
C THR A 330 -4.50 -1.65 21.97
N VAL A 331 -4.96 -1.55 20.71
CA VAL A 331 -6.21 -0.88 20.34
C VAL A 331 -7.17 -1.91 19.73
N PRO A 332 -8.32 -2.18 20.36
CA PRO A 332 -9.34 -3.05 19.78
C PRO A 332 -9.79 -2.51 18.41
N PRO A 333 -9.92 -3.36 17.38
CA PRO A 333 -10.35 -2.93 16.04
C PRO A 333 -11.69 -2.19 16.04
N GLU A 334 -12.62 -2.56 16.94
CA GLU A 334 -13.89 -1.86 17.11
C GLU A 334 -13.69 -0.40 17.56
N LYS A 335 -12.71 -0.15 18.45
CA LYS A 335 -12.38 1.19 18.94
C LYS A 335 -11.59 2.01 17.93
N ALA A 336 -10.69 1.38 17.18
CA ALA A 336 -10.03 2.00 16.04
C ALA A 336 -11.06 2.48 15.02
N ALA A 337 -11.99 1.60 14.64
CA ALA A 337 -13.04 1.93 13.68
C ALA A 337 -13.96 3.06 14.17
N GLU A 338 -14.42 3.00 15.42
CA GLU A 338 -15.22 4.06 16.04
C GLU A 338 -14.52 5.42 15.98
N SER A 339 -13.22 5.46 16.29
CA SER A 339 -12.44 6.70 16.35
C SER A 339 -12.21 7.31 14.97
N LEU A 340 -11.80 6.48 14.00
CA LEU A 340 -11.61 6.89 12.60
C LEU A 340 -12.93 7.37 11.98
N LYS A 341 -14.04 6.66 12.24
CA LYS A 341 -15.37 7.05 11.77
C LYS A 341 -15.82 8.39 12.33
N LYS A 342 -15.57 8.67 13.62
CA LYS A 342 -15.90 9.98 14.23
C LYS A 342 -15.11 11.11 13.58
N ALA A 343 -13.83 10.92 13.29
CA ALA A 343 -13.00 11.93 12.62
C ALA A 343 -13.48 12.25 11.20
N LEU A 344 -14.09 11.28 10.50
CA LEU A 344 -14.70 11.50 9.19
C LEU A 344 -16.02 12.28 9.23
N GLN A 345 -16.68 12.37 10.38
CA GLN A 345 -17.96 13.08 10.55
C GLN A 345 -17.78 14.52 11.07
N GLY A 346 -16.62 14.81 11.66
CA GLY A 346 -16.27 16.15 12.17
C GLY A 346 -15.60 17.05 11.14
N ASN A 347 -15.28 16.52 9.97
CA ASN A 347 -14.77 17.22 8.78
C ASN A 347 -15.86 17.26 7.71
#